data_AF-A0A2J6T4Y6-F1
#
_entry.id   AF-A0A2J6T4Y6-F1
#
_cell.length_a   1.000
_cell.length_b   1.000
_cell.length_c   1.000
_cell.angle_alpha   90.00
_cell.angle_beta   90.00
_cell.angle_gamma   90.00
#
_symmetry.space_group_name_H-M   'P 1'
#
loop_
_entity.id
_entity.type
_entity.pdbx_description
1 polymer ?
#
loop_
_entity_poly.entity_id
_entity_poly.type
_entity_poly.pdbx_seq_one_letter_code
_entity_poly.pdbx_strand_id
1 'polypeptide(L)'
;MDPARLCQIFFSLGTVVDVGGPLIPPFREYIMNYGSRSTTSTSTSSARHQNTFAWLLEYIGSFQVPHTWFTHYYVISVASSVFWAVQISTQGTAFEFLASLSKSRPATMTMNQVFLAWLLMTIQGTRRLYESIAFTKPSQSKMWAGMWIIGMAFYVFMGISVWIEGITSLKYRGPQRTFLEFSTPTVRTLIAVPMFLVASGVQYECHKHLASLKKYTLPRQFWFQWVVCPHYTSECLIYLAIAIAVSPQGQMLNRTVLAGLGFVASNLAVTADSTRKWYIEKFGIEKVAGRWRMIPYVY
;
A
#
# COMPACT_ATOMS: atom_id res chain seq x y z
N MET A 1 23.76 -6.59 3.32
CA MET A 1 22.69 -7.23 2.52
C MET A 1 22.28 -6.26 1.42
N ASP A 2 22.04 -6.75 0.20
CA ASP A 2 21.65 -5.90 -0.95
C ASP A 2 20.33 -5.16 -0.66
N PRO A 3 20.26 -3.82 -0.78
CA PRO A 3 19.08 -3.05 -0.37
C PRO A 3 17.78 -3.43 -1.10
N ALA A 4 17.86 -3.76 -2.39
CA ALA A 4 16.70 -4.25 -3.15
C ALA A 4 16.17 -5.56 -2.57
N ARG A 5 17.09 -6.47 -2.20
CA ARG A 5 16.73 -7.75 -1.57
C ARG A 5 16.12 -7.56 -0.19
N LEU A 6 16.63 -6.61 0.59
CA LEU A 6 16.05 -6.23 1.88
C LEU A 6 14.59 -5.80 1.72
N CYS A 7 14.29 -4.93 0.75
CA CYS A 7 12.92 -4.49 0.47
C CYS A 7 12.02 -5.66 0.05
N GLN A 8 12.50 -6.53 -0.84
CA GLN A 8 11.77 -7.73 -1.26
C GLN A 8 11.45 -8.65 -0.08
N ILE A 9 12.40 -8.88 0.83
CA ILE A 9 12.19 -9.70 2.03
C ILE A 9 11.13 -9.06 2.93
N PHE A 10 11.22 -7.76 3.20
CA PHE A 10 10.24 -7.04 4.02
C PHE A 10 8.81 -7.22 3.47
N PHE A 11 8.60 -6.96 2.18
CA PHE A 11 7.26 -7.11 1.58
C PHE A 11 6.80 -8.56 1.51
N SER A 12 7.71 -9.50 1.22
CA SER A 12 7.36 -10.93 1.17
C SER A 12 6.95 -11.46 2.54
N LEU A 13 7.67 -11.08 3.60
CA LEU A 13 7.30 -11.43 4.97
C LEU A 13 5.95 -10.84 5.35
N GLY A 14 5.70 -9.57 5.02
CA GLY A 14 4.40 -8.95 5.26
C GLY A 14 3.27 -9.64 4.49
N THR A 15 3.50 -10.04 3.23
CA THR A 15 2.54 -10.83 2.44
C THR A 15 2.20 -12.15 3.12
N VAL A 16 3.21 -12.87 3.63
CA VAL A 16 3.01 -14.12 4.38
C VAL A 16 2.19 -13.88 5.65
N VAL A 17 2.45 -12.79 6.38
CA VAL A 17 1.69 -12.43 7.58
C VAL A 17 0.24 -12.06 7.24
N ASP A 18 0.00 -11.28 6.19
CA ASP A 18 -1.34 -10.92 5.75
C ASP A 18 -2.15 -12.16 5.34
N VAL A 19 -1.56 -13.10 4.59
CA VAL A 19 -2.24 -14.31 4.12
C VAL A 19 -2.42 -15.33 5.24
N GLY A 20 -1.41 -15.52 6.10
CA GLY A 20 -1.43 -16.48 7.19
C GLY A 20 -2.22 -16.03 8.42
N GLY A 21 -2.21 -14.73 8.72
CA GLY A 21 -2.86 -14.16 9.91
C GLY A 21 -4.35 -14.50 10.06
N PRO A 22 -5.18 -14.43 9.01
CA PRO A 22 -6.59 -14.80 9.06
C PRO A 22 -6.86 -16.27 9.41
N LEU A 23 -5.87 -17.15 9.19
CA LEU A 23 -5.94 -18.58 9.51
C LEU A 23 -5.73 -18.84 11.01
N ILE A 24 -5.25 -17.85 11.76
CA ILE A 24 -5.00 -17.94 13.21
C ILE A 24 -6.11 -17.14 13.93
N PRO A 25 -7.15 -17.78 14.50
CA PRO A 25 -8.33 -17.06 14.97
C PRO A 25 -8.05 -15.95 16.01
N PRO A 26 -7.20 -16.18 17.05
CA PRO A 26 -6.87 -15.12 18.01
C PRO A 26 -6.13 -13.94 17.36
N PHE A 27 -5.26 -14.19 16.37
CA PHE A 27 -4.55 -13.14 15.65
C PHE A 27 -5.50 -12.31 14.79
N ARG A 28 -6.39 -12.98 14.05
CA ARG A 28 -7.43 -12.33 13.26
C ARG A 28 -8.33 -11.43 14.12
N GLU A 29 -8.75 -11.92 15.29
CA GLU A 29 -9.67 -11.24 16.18
C GLU A 29 -9.05 -10.01 16.86
N TYR A 30 -7.88 -10.18 17.50
CA TYR A 30 -7.30 -9.14 18.34
C TYR A 30 -6.33 -8.21 17.63
N ILE A 31 -5.73 -8.64 16.51
CA ILE A 31 -4.69 -7.89 15.81
C ILE A 31 -5.19 -7.31 14.48
N MET A 32 -5.85 -8.13 13.66
CA MET A 32 -6.22 -7.73 12.28
C MET A 32 -7.56 -7.00 12.18
N ASN A 33 -8.55 -7.39 12.98
CA ASN A 33 -9.87 -6.78 12.96
C ASN A 33 -9.87 -5.47 13.78
N TYR A 34 -10.36 -4.40 13.16
CA TYR A 34 -10.45 -3.10 13.81
C TYR A 34 -11.57 -2.23 13.23
N GLY A 35 -11.94 -1.17 13.96
CA GLY A 35 -13.02 -0.26 13.61
C GLY A 35 -14.38 -0.96 13.59
N SER A 36 -15.16 -0.78 12.53
CA SER A 36 -16.49 -1.42 12.42
C SER A 36 -16.43 -2.95 12.36
N ARG A 37 -15.24 -3.52 12.14
CA ARG A 37 -15.01 -4.96 12.02
C ARG A 37 -14.52 -5.59 13.33
N SER A 38 -14.30 -4.81 14.39
CA SER A 38 -14.00 -5.37 15.71
C SER A 38 -15.23 -6.14 16.20
N THR A 39 -15.05 -7.40 16.59
CA THR A 39 -16.09 -8.14 17.29
C THR A 39 -16.36 -7.43 18.61
N THR A 40 -17.52 -6.79 18.74
CA THR A 40 -17.99 -6.37 20.05
C THR A 40 -18.40 -7.65 20.75
N SER A 41 -17.50 -8.20 21.57
CA SER A 41 -17.81 -9.31 22.46
C SER A 41 -19.01 -8.91 23.30
N THR A 42 -20.19 -9.37 22.89
CA THR A 42 -21.35 -9.33 23.77
C THR A 42 -21.04 -10.39 24.81
N SER A 43 -20.57 -9.90 25.96
CA SER A 43 -20.13 -10.65 27.12
C SER A 43 -21.27 -11.52 27.63
N THR A 44 -21.36 -12.74 27.11
CA THR A 44 -21.83 -13.87 27.92
C THR A 44 -20.60 -14.40 28.64
N SER A 45 -20.47 -13.94 29.89
CA SER A 45 -19.56 -14.40 30.92
C SER A 45 -19.66 -15.92 31.08
N SER A 46 -18.93 -16.63 30.24
CA SER A 46 -18.59 -18.03 30.45
C SER A 46 -17.07 -18.07 30.48
N ALA A 47 -16.54 -18.48 31.64
CA ALA A 47 -15.12 -18.54 31.95
C ALA A 47 -14.39 -19.38 30.90
N ARG A 48 -13.92 -18.73 29.83
CA ARG A 48 -13.18 -19.39 28.76
C ARG A 48 -11.76 -19.54 29.27
N HIS A 49 -11.29 -20.79 29.36
CA HIS A 49 -9.89 -21.11 29.59
C HIS A 49 -9.08 -20.53 28.42
N GLN A 50 -8.70 -19.26 28.50
CA GLN A 50 -7.91 -18.60 27.47
C GLN A 50 -6.50 -19.18 27.56
N ASN A 51 -6.05 -19.86 26.49
CA ASN A 51 -4.66 -20.25 26.34
C ASN A 51 -3.77 -18.99 26.37
N THR A 52 -2.60 -19.06 27.00
CA THR A 52 -1.61 -17.98 27.16
C THR A 52 -1.35 -17.21 25.86
N PHE A 53 -1.37 -17.90 24.71
CA PHE A 53 -1.20 -17.28 23.39
C PHE A 53 -2.32 -16.29 23.03
N ALA A 54 -3.58 -16.64 23.32
CA ALA A 54 -4.72 -15.76 23.04
C ALA A 54 -4.70 -14.53 23.95
N TRP A 55 -4.41 -14.73 25.24
CA TRP A 55 -4.24 -13.64 26.20
C TRP A 55 -3.11 -12.68 25.79
N LEU A 56 -1.97 -13.21 25.32
CA LEU A 56 -0.86 -12.39 24.84
C LEU A 56 -1.27 -11.53 23.64
N LEU A 57 -1.98 -12.11 22.67
CA LEU A 57 -2.45 -11.37 21.49
C LEU A 57 -3.51 -10.33 21.84
N GLU A 58 -4.40 -10.62 22.79
CA GLU A 58 -5.35 -9.65 23.32
C GLU A 58 -4.63 -8.47 24.01
N TYR A 59 -3.65 -8.77 24.86
CA TYR A 59 -2.82 -7.77 25.53
C TYR A 59 -2.07 -6.90 24.51
N ILE A 60 -1.41 -7.52 23.51
CA ILE A 60 -0.72 -6.79 22.45
C ILE A 60 -1.70 -5.97 21.61
N GLY A 61 -2.87 -6.52 21.27
CA GLY A 61 -3.91 -5.86 20.47
C GLY A 61 -4.55 -4.65 21.17
N SER A 62 -4.45 -4.58 22.51
CA SER A 62 -4.97 -3.47 23.31
C SER A 62 -4.23 -2.14 23.08
N PHE A 63 -2.97 -2.20 22.61
CA PHE A 63 -2.21 -1.01 22.23
C PHE A 63 -2.74 -0.45 20.92
N GLN A 64 -3.66 0.51 21.01
CA GLN A 64 -4.38 1.03 19.85
C GLN A 64 -4.13 2.52 19.62
N VAL A 65 -4.15 2.91 18.34
CA VAL A 65 -4.04 4.30 17.89
C VAL A 65 -5.32 4.77 17.20
N PRO A 66 -5.62 6.07 17.20
CA PRO A 66 -6.78 6.63 16.50
C PRO A 66 -6.70 6.40 14.99
N HIS A 67 -7.85 6.13 14.35
CA HIS A 67 -7.91 5.99 12.89
C HIS A 67 -7.58 7.29 12.14
N THR A 68 -7.60 8.45 12.78
CA THR A 68 -7.16 9.70 12.14
C THR A 68 -5.66 9.71 11.85
N TRP A 69 -4.87 8.86 12.51
CA TRP A 69 -3.42 8.74 12.29
C TRP A 69 -3.06 8.08 10.96
N PHE A 70 -4.04 7.61 10.18
CA PHE A 70 -3.81 7.13 8.81
C PHE A 70 -3.17 8.21 7.91
N THR A 71 -3.39 9.49 8.21
CA THR A 71 -2.72 10.60 7.51
C THR A 71 -1.19 10.51 7.61
N HIS A 72 -0.65 9.96 8.71
CA HIS A 72 0.80 9.81 8.90
C HIS A 72 1.44 8.95 7.81
N TYR A 73 0.75 7.94 7.30
CA TYR A 73 1.26 7.08 6.23
C TYR A 73 1.61 7.91 4.98
N TYR A 74 0.73 8.82 4.60
CA TYR A 74 0.91 9.63 3.39
C TYR A 74 1.86 10.80 3.64
N VAL A 75 1.92 11.34 4.86
CA VAL A 75 2.98 12.28 5.27
C VAL A 75 4.36 11.63 5.08
N ILE A 76 4.52 10.39 5.55
CA ILE A 76 5.78 9.64 5.38
C ILE A 76 6.05 9.33 3.92
N SER A 77 5.02 8.99 3.12
CA SER A 77 5.18 8.79 1.67
C SER A 77 5.73 10.04 0.96
N VAL A 78 5.17 11.21 1.25
CA VAL A 78 5.59 12.48 0.65
C VAL A 78 6.97 12.88 1.18
N ALA A 79 7.20 12.77 2.49
CA ALA A 79 8.49 13.06 3.10
C ALA A 79 9.60 12.15 2.55
N SER A 80 9.32 10.85 2.38
CA SER A 80 10.25 9.89 1.78
C SER A 80 10.57 10.26 0.33
N SER A 81 9.58 10.71 -0.44
CA SER A 81 9.78 11.16 -1.82
C SER A 81 10.67 12.40 -1.89
N VAL A 82 10.42 13.40 -1.05
CA VAL A 82 11.26 14.61 -0.95
C VAL A 82 12.67 14.26 -0.48
N PHE A 83 12.79 13.44 0.55
CA PHE A 83 14.06 12.98 1.09
C PHE A 83 14.93 12.31 0.01
N TRP A 84 14.37 11.35 -0.73
CA TRP A 84 15.11 10.67 -1.78
C TRP A 84 15.41 11.56 -2.98
N ALA A 85 14.53 12.51 -3.33
CA ALA A 85 14.83 13.51 -4.35
C ALA A 85 16.09 14.31 -3.99
N VAL A 86 16.18 14.79 -2.74
CA VAL A 86 17.36 15.52 -2.25
C VAL A 86 18.59 14.61 -2.25
N GLN A 87 18.52 13.44 -1.61
CA GLN A 87 19.66 12.53 -1.47
C GLN A 87 20.23 12.06 -2.82
N ILE A 88 19.38 11.76 -3.81
CA ILE A 88 19.82 11.35 -5.15
C ILE A 88 20.39 12.54 -5.93
N SER A 89 19.83 13.74 -5.76
CA SER A 89 20.30 14.95 -6.45
C SER A 89 21.65 15.42 -5.93
N THR A 90 21.87 15.36 -4.62
CA THR A 90 23.09 15.86 -3.98
C THR A 90 24.15 14.77 -3.76
N GLN A 91 23.89 13.53 -4.18
CA GLN A 91 24.72 12.36 -3.83
C GLN A 91 24.95 12.30 -2.31
N GLY A 92 23.86 12.47 -1.56
CA GLY A 92 23.89 12.57 -0.11
C GLY A 92 24.29 11.27 0.58
N THR A 93 24.59 11.36 1.87
CA THR A 93 25.12 10.26 2.68
C THR A 93 24.24 9.02 2.70
N ALA A 94 22.91 9.17 2.70
CA ALA A 94 22.00 8.03 2.70
C ALA A 94 21.98 7.32 1.34
N PHE A 95 22.08 8.07 0.25
CA PHE A 95 22.21 7.51 -1.09
C PHE A 95 23.54 6.75 -1.22
N GLU A 96 24.66 7.38 -0.86
CA GLU A 96 25.99 6.76 -0.90
C GLU A 96 26.08 5.51 -0.02
N PHE A 97 25.46 5.55 1.16
CA PHE A 97 25.35 4.37 2.02
C PHE A 97 24.65 3.22 1.31
N LEU A 98 23.48 3.43 0.70
CA LEU A 98 22.79 2.38 -0.06
C LEU A 98 23.57 1.95 -1.31
N ALA A 99 24.27 2.88 -1.96
CA ALA A 99 25.12 2.59 -3.12
C ALA A 99 26.33 1.73 -2.76
N SER A 100 26.91 1.95 -1.57
CA SER A 100 28.01 1.13 -1.03
C SER A 100 27.57 -0.30 -0.70
N LEU A 101 26.30 -0.49 -0.30
CA LEU A 101 25.72 -1.80 0.02
C LEU A 101 25.22 -2.55 -1.22
N SER A 102 25.00 -1.84 -2.33
CA SER A 102 24.53 -2.44 -3.56
C SER A 102 25.66 -3.22 -4.24
N LYS A 103 25.35 -4.44 -4.68
CA LYS A 103 26.31 -5.24 -5.46
C LYS A 103 26.48 -4.58 -6.83
N SER A 104 27.72 -4.51 -7.32
CA SER A 104 27.99 -4.06 -8.69
C SER A 104 27.24 -4.95 -9.67
N ARG A 105 26.18 -4.41 -10.26
CA ARG A 105 25.34 -5.05 -11.28
C ARG A 105 25.23 -4.09 -12.46
N PRO A 106 25.14 -4.62 -13.70
CA PRO A 106 24.85 -3.79 -14.85
C PRO A 106 23.58 -2.97 -14.61
N ALA A 107 23.56 -1.75 -15.14
CA ALA A 107 22.43 -0.83 -15.02
C ALA A 107 21.13 -1.51 -15.48
N THR A 108 20.20 -1.74 -14.54
CA THR A 108 18.96 -2.45 -14.85
C THR A 108 17.81 -1.50 -15.22
N MET A 109 17.83 -0.27 -14.69
CA MET A 109 16.88 0.80 -14.99
C MET A 109 17.59 2.05 -15.50
N THR A 110 16.98 2.77 -16.43
CA THR A 110 17.47 4.09 -16.86
C THR A 110 17.12 5.18 -15.85
N MET A 111 17.82 6.31 -15.93
CA MET A 111 17.53 7.50 -15.11
C MET A 111 16.08 7.99 -15.29
N ASN A 112 15.57 7.95 -16.52
CA ASN A 112 14.20 8.37 -16.82
C ASN A 112 13.16 7.43 -16.22
N GLN A 113 13.46 6.12 -16.14
CA GLN A 113 12.61 5.19 -15.42
C GLN A 113 12.60 5.48 -13.92
N VAL A 114 13.76 5.73 -13.32
CA VAL A 114 13.88 6.11 -11.90
C VAL A 114 13.08 7.38 -11.60
N PHE A 115 13.27 8.43 -12.41
CA PHE A 115 12.57 9.70 -12.25
C PHE A 115 11.06 9.52 -12.40
N LEU A 116 10.62 8.79 -13.43
CA LEU A 116 9.19 8.50 -13.63
C LEU A 116 8.59 7.76 -12.43
N ALA A 117 9.27 6.75 -11.90
CA ALA A 117 8.80 6.01 -10.72
C ALA A 117 8.62 6.89 -9.49
N TRP A 118 9.65 7.68 -9.22
CA TRP A 118 9.66 8.65 -8.13
C TRP A 118 8.53 9.66 -8.29
N LEU A 119 8.32 10.17 -9.51
CA LEU A 119 7.25 11.10 -9.82
C LEU A 119 5.86 10.48 -9.61
N LEU A 120 5.63 9.26 -10.13
CA LEU A 120 4.36 8.55 -9.95
C LEU A 120 4.08 8.27 -8.46
N MET A 121 5.07 7.83 -7.68
CA MET A 121 4.94 7.66 -6.24
C MET A 121 4.69 8.98 -5.51
N THR A 122 5.33 10.07 -5.93
CA THR A 122 5.13 11.40 -5.34
C THR A 122 3.70 11.89 -5.60
N ILE A 123 3.20 11.72 -6.83
CA ILE A 123 1.81 12.06 -7.20
C ILE A 123 0.83 11.22 -6.39
N GLN A 124 1.06 9.91 -6.29
CA GLN A 124 0.23 8.99 -5.49
C GLN A 124 0.21 9.43 -4.02
N GLY A 125 1.37 9.60 -3.40
CA GLY A 125 1.49 9.98 -1.99
C GLY A 125 0.85 11.33 -1.69
N THR A 126 1.10 12.34 -2.55
CA THR A 126 0.53 13.68 -2.39
C THR A 126 -0.97 13.69 -2.54
N ARG A 127 -1.51 12.99 -3.54
CA ARG A 127 -2.96 12.86 -3.72
C ARG A 127 -3.60 12.19 -2.51
N ARG A 128 -3.04 11.06 -2.06
CA ARG A 128 -3.59 10.31 -0.90
C ARG A 128 -3.47 11.12 0.39
N LEU A 129 -2.42 11.93 0.55
CA LEU A 129 -2.29 12.88 1.66
C LEU A 129 -3.40 13.92 1.60
N TYR A 130 -3.59 14.57 0.45
CA TYR A 130 -4.68 15.53 0.25
C TYR A 130 -6.05 14.92 0.57
N GLU A 131 -6.37 13.75 0.01
CA GLU A 131 -7.63 13.05 0.28
C GLU A 131 -7.79 12.73 1.78
N SER A 132 -6.72 12.30 2.45
CA SER A 132 -6.77 11.99 3.88
C SER A 132 -7.00 13.24 4.75
N ILE A 133 -6.56 14.41 4.31
CA ILE A 133 -6.83 15.66 5.03
C ILE A 133 -8.25 16.17 4.69
N ALA A 134 -8.61 16.15 3.41
CA ALA A 134 -9.88 16.71 2.92
C ALA A 134 -11.11 15.85 3.26
N PHE A 135 -10.97 14.53 3.28
CA PHE A 135 -12.10 13.61 3.41
C PHE A 135 -12.22 12.93 4.78
N THR A 136 -11.23 13.06 5.66
CA THR A 136 -11.27 12.42 6.98
C THR A 136 -12.35 13.05 7.85
N LYS A 137 -13.31 12.23 8.26
CA LYS A 137 -14.32 12.57 9.27
C LYS A 137 -13.85 12.09 10.64
N PRO A 138 -14.20 12.81 11.73
CA PRO A 138 -13.97 12.32 13.09
C PRO A 138 -14.54 10.93 13.28
N SER A 139 -13.74 10.02 13.84
CA SER A 139 -14.13 8.64 14.07
C SER A 139 -13.57 8.14 15.39
N GLN A 140 -14.39 7.42 16.15
CA GLN A 140 -13.98 6.68 17.35
C GLN A 140 -13.32 5.34 17.02
N SER A 141 -13.12 5.04 15.73
CA SER A 141 -12.41 3.84 15.29
C SER A 141 -10.95 3.92 15.72
N LYS A 142 -10.46 2.80 16.28
CA LYS A 142 -9.05 2.61 16.60
C LYS A 142 -8.50 1.42 15.82
N MET A 143 -7.18 1.33 15.69
CA MET A 143 -6.47 0.17 15.13
C MET A 143 -5.26 -0.18 16.00
N TRP A 144 -4.79 -1.42 15.94
CA TRP A 144 -3.58 -1.82 16.66
C TRP A 144 -2.35 -1.03 16.20
N ALA A 145 -1.54 -0.55 17.15
CA ALA A 145 -0.38 0.30 16.92
C ALA A 145 0.70 -0.36 16.06
N GLY A 146 0.86 -1.69 16.14
CA GLY A 146 1.83 -2.42 15.32
C GLY A 146 1.50 -2.36 13.83
N MET A 147 0.22 -2.49 13.45
CA MET A 147 -0.22 -2.31 12.07
C MET A 147 0.00 -0.88 11.59
N TRP A 148 -0.11 0.09 12.50
CA TRP A 148 0.24 1.48 12.20
C TRP A 148 1.75 1.65 11.93
N ILE A 149 2.61 1.08 12.76
CA ILE A 149 4.07 1.11 12.52
C ILE A 149 4.43 0.41 11.21
N ILE A 150 3.86 -0.75 10.93
CA ILE A 150 4.10 -1.51 9.69
C ILE A 150 3.64 -0.71 8.47
N GLY A 151 2.50 -0.01 8.55
CA GLY A 151 2.02 0.87 7.48
C GLY A 151 2.98 2.02 7.20
N MET A 152 3.59 2.62 8.22
CA MET A 152 4.64 3.64 8.03
C MET A 152 5.90 3.05 7.41
N ALA A 153 6.33 1.88 7.90
CA ALA A 153 7.49 1.16 7.35
C ALA A 153 7.27 0.84 5.87
N PHE A 154 6.07 0.42 5.47
CA PHE A 154 5.74 0.16 4.06
C PHE A 154 6.11 1.33 3.14
N TYR A 155 5.76 2.57 3.50
CA TYR A 155 6.09 3.73 2.68
C TYR A 155 7.58 4.07 2.67
N VAL A 156 8.32 3.80 3.75
CA VAL A 156 9.78 3.92 3.78
C VAL A 156 10.42 2.92 2.80
N PHE A 157 10.04 1.65 2.88
CA PHE A 157 10.55 0.60 1.99
C PHE A 157 10.14 0.82 0.54
N MET A 158 8.89 1.24 0.30
CA MET A 158 8.41 1.53 -1.06
C MET A 158 9.14 2.75 -1.66
N GLY A 159 9.41 3.78 -0.85
CA GLY A 159 10.19 4.94 -1.26
C GLY A 159 11.60 4.59 -1.72
N ILE A 160 12.23 3.56 -1.14
CA ILE A 160 13.50 2.99 -1.63
C ILE A 160 13.28 2.15 -2.90
N SER A 161 12.25 1.30 -2.88
CA SER A 161 11.98 0.28 -3.90
C SER A 161 11.79 0.84 -5.31
N VAL A 162 11.23 2.05 -5.42
CA VAL A 162 10.94 2.66 -6.73
C VAL A 162 12.17 3.13 -7.50
N TRP A 163 13.32 3.32 -6.85
CA TRP A 163 14.54 3.78 -7.50
C TRP A 163 15.75 2.85 -7.30
N ILE A 164 15.73 1.96 -6.31
CA ILE A 164 16.91 1.18 -5.90
C ILE A 164 17.50 0.28 -7.00
N GLU A 165 16.66 -0.25 -7.90
CA GLU A 165 17.15 -1.05 -9.04
C GLU A 165 17.90 -0.21 -10.09
N GLY A 166 17.72 1.12 -10.08
CA GLY A 166 18.45 2.08 -10.90
C GLY A 166 19.71 2.66 -10.26
N ILE A 167 20.14 2.15 -9.10
CA ILE A 167 21.26 2.74 -8.34
C ILE A 167 22.58 2.81 -9.13
N THR A 168 22.87 1.81 -9.96
CA THR A 168 24.02 1.82 -10.85
C THR A 168 23.98 3.01 -11.81
N SER A 169 22.83 3.27 -12.44
CA SER A 169 22.64 4.39 -13.38
C SER A 169 22.75 5.74 -12.68
N LEU A 170 22.27 5.84 -11.43
CA LEU A 170 22.36 7.04 -10.60
C LEU A 170 23.81 7.34 -10.18
N LYS A 171 24.63 6.30 -9.92
CA LYS A 171 26.03 6.44 -9.47
C LYS A 171 26.98 6.88 -10.58
N TYR A 172 26.78 6.42 -11.81
CA TYR A 172 27.61 6.82 -12.95
C TYR A 172 27.31 8.24 -13.48
N ARG A 173 26.37 8.96 -12.85
CA ARG A 173 26.05 10.35 -13.17
C ARG A 173 27.16 11.26 -12.64
N GLY A 174 27.97 11.80 -13.54
CA GLY A 174 28.80 12.96 -13.23
C GLY A 174 27.95 14.19 -12.86
N PRO A 175 28.51 15.18 -12.14
CA PRO A 175 27.77 16.27 -11.46
C PRO A 175 26.96 17.24 -12.34
N GLN A 176 26.94 17.09 -13.68
CA GLN A 176 26.42 18.13 -14.60
C GLN A 176 25.18 17.79 -15.44
N ARG A 177 24.60 16.58 -15.37
CA ARG A 177 23.39 16.29 -16.17
C ARG A 177 22.11 16.56 -15.38
N THR A 178 21.25 17.46 -15.87
CA THR A 178 19.92 17.77 -15.31
C THR A 178 19.00 16.53 -15.34
N PHE A 179 18.10 16.37 -14.36
CA PHE A 179 17.12 15.25 -14.35
C PHE A 179 16.11 15.30 -15.51
N LEU A 180 16.04 16.42 -16.24
CA LEU A 180 14.99 16.75 -17.21
C LEU A 180 15.41 16.48 -18.67
N GLU A 181 16.29 15.52 -18.92
CA GLU A 181 16.49 15.00 -20.29
C GLU A 181 15.39 13.99 -20.61
N PHE A 182 14.24 14.47 -21.07
CA PHE A 182 13.13 13.62 -21.48
C PHE A 182 13.53 12.77 -22.70
N SER A 183 13.71 11.46 -22.49
CA SER A 183 13.81 10.52 -23.61
C SER A 183 12.43 10.23 -24.20
N THR A 184 12.42 9.76 -25.45
CA THR A 184 11.22 9.27 -26.13
C THR A 184 10.45 8.27 -25.29
N PRO A 185 9.11 8.41 -25.15
CA PRO A 185 8.28 7.48 -24.38
C PRO A 185 8.46 6.05 -24.85
N THR A 186 8.71 5.13 -23.91
CA THR A 186 8.75 3.71 -24.23
C THR A 186 7.33 3.14 -24.30
N VAL A 187 7.13 2.00 -24.98
CA VAL A 187 5.86 1.26 -24.97
C VAL A 187 5.39 0.98 -23.53
N ARG A 188 6.33 0.71 -22.61
CA ARG A 188 6.04 0.51 -21.19
C ARG A 188 5.44 1.76 -20.55
N THR A 189 6.02 2.93 -20.83
CA THR A 189 5.52 4.23 -20.37
C THR A 189 4.13 4.51 -20.93
N LEU A 190 3.89 4.20 -22.21
CA LEU A 190 2.58 4.38 -22.87
C LEU A 190 1.48 3.48 -22.30
N ILE A 191 1.83 2.36 -21.65
CA ILE A 191 0.88 1.48 -20.95
C ILE A 191 0.74 1.90 -19.48
N ALA A 192 1.86 2.10 -18.80
CA ALA A 192 1.90 2.35 -17.37
C ALA A 192 1.27 3.70 -16.98
N VAL A 193 1.56 4.78 -17.70
CA VAL A 193 1.07 6.11 -17.33
C VAL A 193 -0.46 6.20 -17.46
N PRO A 194 -1.09 5.78 -18.58
CA PRO A 194 -2.55 5.76 -18.65
C PRO A 194 -3.19 4.85 -17.60
N MET A 195 -2.63 3.67 -17.35
CA MET A 195 -3.10 2.76 -16.29
C MET A 195 -3.06 3.44 -14.92
N PHE A 196 -1.95 4.09 -14.58
CA PHE A 196 -1.78 4.83 -13.32
C PHE A 196 -2.82 5.95 -13.19
N LEU A 197 -3.02 6.75 -14.24
CA LEU A 197 -3.94 7.88 -14.23
C LEU A 197 -5.40 7.44 -14.07
N VAL A 198 -5.83 6.43 -14.84
CA VAL A 198 -7.18 5.87 -14.75
C VAL A 198 -7.42 5.26 -13.37
N ALA A 199 -6.48 4.43 -12.88
CA ALA A 199 -6.60 3.82 -11.57
C ALA A 199 -6.64 4.88 -10.45
N SER A 200 -5.79 5.91 -10.53
CA SER A 200 -5.80 7.03 -9.58
C SER A 200 -7.11 7.81 -9.58
N GLY A 201 -7.66 8.10 -10.76
CA GLY A 201 -8.96 8.77 -10.90
C GLY A 201 -10.11 7.96 -10.32
N VAL A 202 -10.20 6.67 -10.67
CA VAL A 202 -11.21 5.76 -10.12
C VAL A 202 -11.10 5.66 -8.60
N GLN A 203 -9.86 5.60 -8.08
CA GLN A 203 -9.65 5.54 -6.64
C GLN A 203 -10.11 6.82 -5.93
N TYR A 204 -9.75 7.99 -6.47
CA TYR A 204 -10.16 9.29 -5.94
C TYR A 204 -11.69 9.40 -5.89
N GLU A 205 -12.39 9.06 -6.98
CA GLU A 205 -13.85 9.10 -7.02
C GLU A 205 -14.50 8.13 -6.01
N CYS A 206 -13.91 6.95 -5.82
CA CYS A 206 -14.37 6.02 -4.80
C CYS A 206 -14.19 6.59 -3.39
N HIS A 207 -13.04 7.20 -3.07
CA HIS A 207 -12.81 7.81 -1.76
C HIS A 207 -13.74 9.00 -1.52
N LYS A 208 -13.92 9.86 -2.52
CA LYS A 208 -14.86 10.99 -2.47
C LYS A 208 -16.30 10.52 -2.25
N HIS A 209 -16.72 9.46 -2.95
CA HIS A 209 -18.05 8.86 -2.75
C HIS A 209 -18.18 8.30 -1.32
N LEU A 210 -17.23 7.50 -0.85
CA LEU A 210 -17.27 6.97 0.52
C LEU A 210 -17.31 8.07 1.58
N ALA A 211 -16.58 9.16 1.34
CA ALA A 211 -16.56 10.33 2.21
C ALA A 211 -17.87 11.12 2.18
N SER A 212 -18.63 11.12 1.08
CA SER A 212 -19.92 11.81 1.03
C SER A 212 -21.02 11.04 1.77
N LEU A 213 -20.88 9.72 1.91
CA LEU A 213 -21.87 8.89 2.58
C LEU A 213 -22.01 9.20 4.08
N LYS A 214 -23.23 9.00 4.60
CA LYS A 214 -23.47 8.89 6.03
C LYS A 214 -22.76 7.65 6.56
N LYS A 215 -22.19 7.74 7.78
CA LYS A 215 -21.41 6.66 8.37
C LYS A 215 -22.22 5.36 8.39
N TYR A 216 -21.58 4.27 7.95
CA TYR A 216 -22.20 2.94 7.84
C TYR A 216 -23.37 2.84 6.86
N THR A 217 -23.24 3.50 5.70
CA THR A 217 -24.12 3.30 4.55
C THR A 217 -23.47 2.33 3.55
N LEU A 218 -24.24 1.44 2.95
CA LEU A 218 -23.76 0.56 1.87
C LEU A 218 -23.52 1.39 0.59
N PRO A 219 -22.29 1.46 0.06
CA PRO A 219 -22.02 2.15 -1.19
C PRO A 219 -22.65 1.43 -2.39
N ARG A 220 -23.19 2.19 -3.34
CA ARG A 220 -23.94 1.66 -4.50
C ARG A 220 -23.69 2.41 -5.81
N GLN A 221 -22.88 3.46 -5.81
CA GLN A 221 -22.61 4.22 -7.02
C GLN A 221 -21.31 3.73 -7.68
N PHE A 222 -21.21 3.94 -9.00
CA PHE A 222 -20.04 3.59 -9.80
C PHE A 222 -19.65 2.10 -9.63
N TRP A 223 -18.36 1.84 -9.50
CA TRP A 223 -17.78 0.51 -9.34
C TRP A 223 -18.25 -0.25 -8.10
N PHE A 224 -18.83 0.42 -7.09
CA PHE A 224 -19.36 -0.25 -5.90
C PHE A 224 -20.58 -1.14 -6.19
N GLN A 225 -21.20 -0.99 -7.36
CA GLN A 225 -22.29 -1.87 -7.79
C GLN A 225 -21.83 -3.31 -7.99
N TRP A 226 -20.59 -3.49 -8.40
CA TRP A 226 -20.06 -4.80 -8.81
C TRP A 226 -18.96 -5.29 -7.88
N VAL A 227 -18.28 -4.38 -7.18
CA VAL A 227 -17.16 -4.70 -6.29
C VAL A 227 -17.41 -4.07 -4.91
N VAL A 228 -17.09 -4.80 -3.84
CA VAL A 228 -17.21 -4.31 -2.46
C VAL A 228 -16.21 -3.20 -2.19
N CYS A 229 -14.95 -3.40 -2.57
CA CYS A 229 -13.85 -2.44 -2.37
C CYS A 229 -13.13 -2.09 -3.70
N PRO A 230 -13.77 -1.43 -4.67
CA PRO A 230 -13.16 -1.09 -5.97
C PRO A 230 -11.91 -0.21 -5.86
N HIS A 231 -11.87 0.68 -4.87
CA HIS A 231 -10.70 1.52 -4.58
C HIS A 231 -9.44 0.73 -4.19
N TYR A 232 -9.59 -0.49 -3.70
CA TYR A 232 -8.46 -1.38 -3.41
C TYR A 232 -7.88 -2.00 -4.68
N THR A 233 -8.75 -2.32 -5.65
CA THR A 233 -8.32 -2.75 -6.99
C THR A 233 -7.57 -1.63 -7.69
N SER A 234 -8.06 -0.39 -7.59
CA SER A 234 -7.33 0.77 -8.09
C SER A 234 -5.96 0.93 -7.43
N GLU A 235 -5.83 0.73 -6.11
CA GLU A 235 -4.51 0.79 -5.44
C GLU A 235 -3.55 -0.27 -6.01
N CYS A 236 -4.03 -1.50 -6.23
CA CYS A 236 -3.23 -2.56 -6.84
C CYS A 236 -2.78 -2.19 -8.25
N LEU A 237 -3.68 -1.63 -9.07
CA LEU A 237 -3.36 -1.19 -10.43
C LEU A 237 -2.35 -0.03 -10.45
N ILE A 238 -2.36 0.84 -9.45
CA ILE A 238 -1.37 1.92 -9.31
C ILE A 238 0.03 1.36 -9.08
N TYR A 239 0.20 0.42 -8.14
CA TYR A 239 1.51 -0.21 -7.93
C TYR A 239 1.94 -1.11 -9.09
N LEU A 240 0.99 -1.77 -9.77
CA LEU A 240 1.27 -2.52 -10.98
C LEU A 240 1.78 -1.60 -12.11
N ALA A 241 1.14 -0.46 -12.31
CA ALA A 241 1.57 0.54 -13.28
C ALA A 241 3.00 1.02 -13.01
N ILE A 242 3.33 1.30 -11.74
CA ILE A 242 4.69 1.66 -11.34
C ILE A 242 5.66 0.51 -11.65
N ALA A 243 5.32 -0.73 -11.28
CA ALA A 243 6.16 -1.91 -11.56
C ALA A 243 6.41 -2.14 -13.06
N ILE A 244 5.45 -1.82 -13.93
CA ILE A 244 5.61 -1.83 -15.40
C ILE A 244 6.53 -0.71 -15.86
N ALA A 245 6.32 0.52 -15.38
CA ALA A 245 7.11 1.70 -15.76
C ALA A 245 8.61 1.52 -15.45
N VAL A 246 8.91 0.92 -14.30
CA VAL A 246 10.28 0.68 -13.81
C VAL A 246 10.86 -0.68 -14.15
N SER A 247 10.20 -1.44 -15.01
CA SER A 247 10.68 -2.77 -15.35
C SER A 247 12.09 -2.71 -15.96
N PRO A 248 13.05 -3.51 -15.46
CA PRO A 248 14.37 -3.62 -16.05
C PRO A 248 14.39 -4.10 -17.51
N GLN A 249 15.49 -3.85 -18.21
CA GLN A 249 15.74 -4.51 -19.51
C GLN A 249 15.74 -6.04 -19.33
N GLY A 250 15.03 -6.75 -20.22
CA GLY A 250 14.87 -8.21 -20.16
C GLY A 250 13.89 -8.74 -19.10
N GLN A 251 13.25 -7.88 -18.30
CA GLN A 251 12.19 -8.26 -17.37
C GLN A 251 10.86 -7.63 -17.77
N MET A 252 9.74 -8.26 -17.41
CA MET A 252 8.40 -7.71 -17.65
C MET A 252 7.99 -6.72 -16.54
N LEU A 253 8.40 -6.97 -15.31
CA LEU A 253 8.06 -6.15 -14.13
C LEU A 253 9.29 -5.96 -13.24
N ASN A 254 9.35 -4.81 -12.56
CA ASN A 254 10.30 -4.57 -11.48
C ASN A 254 9.96 -5.45 -10.28
N ARG A 255 10.88 -6.33 -9.88
CA ARG A 255 10.61 -7.34 -8.85
C ARG A 255 10.46 -6.72 -7.46
N THR A 256 11.16 -5.63 -7.19
CA THR A 256 11.12 -4.98 -5.88
C THR A 256 9.79 -4.28 -5.65
N VAL A 257 9.30 -3.52 -6.64
CA VAL A 257 7.95 -2.92 -6.59
C VAL A 257 6.87 -4.00 -6.65
N LEU A 258 7.07 -5.07 -7.44
CA LEU A 258 6.14 -6.20 -7.50
C LEU A 258 5.98 -6.92 -6.15
N ALA A 259 7.06 -7.07 -5.38
CA ALA A 259 6.97 -7.60 -4.02
C ALA A 259 6.10 -6.70 -3.13
N GLY A 260 6.25 -5.38 -3.24
CA GLY A 260 5.40 -4.42 -2.55
C GLY A 260 3.94 -4.43 -3.01
N LEU A 261 3.68 -4.66 -4.30
CA LEU A 261 2.33 -4.93 -4.80
C LEU A 261 1.74 -6.20 -4.15
N GLY A 262 2.55 -7.26 -3.99
CA GLY A 262 2.14 -8.47 -3.28
C GLY A 262 1.62 -8.17 -1.87
N PHE A 263 2.39 -7.39 -1.11
CA PHE A 263 2.01 -6.92 0.23
C PHE A 263 0.70 -6.10 0.20
N VAL A 264 0.57 -5.15 -0.72
CA VAL A 264 -0.64 -4.31 -0.83
C VAL A 264 -1.85 -5.16 -1.17
N ALA A 265 -1.71 -6.06 -2.15
CA ALA A 265 -2.79 -6.93 -2.59
C ALA A 265 -3.25 -7.88 -1.48
N SER A 266 -2.33 -8.49 -0.73
CA SER A 266 -2.68 -9.36 0.41
C SER A 266 -3.40 -8.59 1.51
N ASN A 267 -2.84 -7.45 1.92
CA ASN A 267 -3.41 -6.64 3.00
C ASN A 267 -4.83 -6.15 2.66
N LEU A 268 -5.01 -5.67 1.43
CA LEU A 268 -6.30 -5.18 0.95
C LEU A 268 -7.29 -6.32 0.70
N ALA A 269 -6.85 -7.50 0.25
CA ALA A 269 -7.73 -8.65 0.06
C ALA A 269 -8.35 -9.13 1.39
N VAL A 270 -7.55 -9.20 2.45
CA VAL A 270 -8.06 -9.54 3.80
C VAL A 270 -9.04 -8.47 4.29
N THR A 271 -8.68 -7.20 4.11
CA THR A 271 -9.53 -6.06 4.48
C THR A 271 -10.86 -6.07 3.71
N ALA A 272 -10.84 -6.40 2.42
CA ALA A 272 -12.03 -6.52 1.57
C ALA A 272 -12.94 -7.66 2.01
N ASP A 273 -12.37 -8.81 2.39
CA ASP A 273 -13.16 -9.95 2.90
C ASP A 273 -13.88 -9.60 4.20
N SER A 274 -13.17 -9.02 5.17
CA SER A 274 -13.79 -8.57 6.42
C SER A 274 -14.83 -7.46 6.17
N THR A 275 -14.61 -6.59 5.19
CA THR A 275 -15.61 -5.57 4.81
C THR A 275 -16.87 -6.19 4.21
N ARG A 276 -16.71 -7.21 3.35
CA ARG A 276 -17.85 -7.92 2.76
C ARG A 276 -18.67 -8.65 3.84
N LYS A 277 -18.00 -9.33 4.78
CA LYS A 277 -18.66 -9.99 5.93
C LYS A 277 -19.46 -8.98 6.75
N TRP A 278 -18.85 -7.85 7.10
CA TRP A 278 -19.52 -6.77 7.81
C TRP A 278 -20.73 -6.20 7.05
N TYR A 279 -20.65 -6.03 5.72
CA TYR A 279 -21.80 -5.62 4.92
C TYR A 279 -22.93 -6.64 4.93
N ILE A 280 -22.62 -7.95 4.88
CA ILE A 280 -23.63 -9.01 4.94
C ILE A 280 -24.33 -9.00 6.30
N GLU A 281 -23.57 -8.95 7.39
CA GLU A 281 -24.11 -8.90 8.76
C GLU A 281 -25.01 -7.69 8.98
N LYS A 282 -24.64 -6.53 8.43
CA LYS A 282 -25.38 -5.27 8.65
C LYS A 282 -26.56 -5.05 7.70
N PHE A 283 -26.43 -5.44 6.44
CA PHE A 283 -27.39 -5.06 5.39
C PHE A 283 -28.13 -6.24 4.75
N GLY A 284 -27.78 -7.48 5.10
CA GLY A 284 -28.33 -8.67 4.48
C GLY A 284 -27.51 -9.13 3.27
N ILE A 285 -27.49 -10.45 3.06
CA ILE A 285 -26.70 -11.09 1.99
C ILE A 285 -27.18 -10.68 0.60
N GLU A 286 -28.48 -10.49 0.43
CA GLU A 286 -29.14 -10.13 -0.82
C GLU A 286 -28.67 -8.79 -1.38
N LYS A 287 -28.23 -7.86 -0.53
CA LYS A 287 -27.72 -6.54 -0.95
C LYS A 287 -26.29 -6.59 -1.51
N VAL A 288 -25.55 -7.65 -1.19
CA VAL A 288 -24.11 -7.81 -1.46
C VAL A 288 -23.83 -9.00 -2.39
N ALA A 289 -24.83 -9.88 -2.58
CA ALA A 289 -24.77 -11.00 -3.51
C ALA A 289 -24.37 -10.53 -4.92
N GLY A 290 -23.53 -11.34 -5.59
CA GLY A 290 -23.01 -11.03 -6.93
C GLY A 290 -21.87 -10.02 -6.98
N ARG A 291 -21.51 -9.35 -5.87
CA ARG A 291 -20.35 -8.44 -5.85
C ARG A 291 -19.06 -9.17 -5.53
N TRP A 292 -18.02 -8.94 -6.33
CA TRP A 292 -16.64 -9.33 -6.03
C TRP A 292 -16.13 -8.55 -4.80
N ARG A 293 -15.25 -9.14 -3.99
CA ARG A 293 -14.68 -8.48 -2.81
C ARG A 293 -13.74 -7.34 -3.23
N MET A 294 -12.86 -7.61 -4.18
CA MET A 294 -11.81 -6.71 -4.62
C MET A 294 -11.60 -6.81 -6.13
N ILE A 295 -11.02 -7.89 -6.65
CA ILE A 295 -10.63 -7.99 -8.06
C ILE A 295 -11.81 -8.55 -8.88
N PRO A 296 -12.38 -7.77 -9.82
CA PRO A 296 -13.46 -8.25 -10.68
C PRO A 296 -13.08 -9.56 -11.38
N TYR A 297 -14.03 -10.49 -11.48
CA TYR A 297 -13.87 -11.81 -12.09
C TYR A 297 -12.88 -12.76 -11.40
N VAL A 298 -12.28 -12.35 -10.27
CA VAL A 298 -11.30 -13.17 -9.53
C VAL A 298 -11.70 -13.34 -8.07
N TYR A 299 -11.89 -12.25 -7.34
CA TYR A 299 -12.06 -12.27 -5.87
C TYR A 299 -12.92 -11.14 -5.35
#